data_AF-A0A2V7R5X6-F1
#
_entry.id   AF-A0A2V7R5X6-F1
#
_cell.length_a   1.000
_cell.length_b   1.000
_cell.length_c   1.000
_cell.angle_alpha   90.00
_cell.angle_beta   90.00
_cell.angle_gamma   90.00
#
_symmetry.space_group_name_H-M   'P 1'
#
loop_
_entity.id
_entity.type
_entity.pdbx_description
1 polymer ?
#
loop_
_entity_poly.entity_id
_entity_poly.type
_entity_poly.pdbx_seq_one_letter_code
_entity_poly.pdbx_strand_id
1 'polypeptide(L)'
;MTTRAVERSSLRAFLLYFLRLGTLGFGGPIALAGHMQQDLVEQRGWINAQEYKEGLAFAQLAPGPLAAQLAIYLGWVRGQVLGATLVGIAFVAPSFLMVLVLSELYVRFGGLPWMQGLFYGIGAAVIAIIARSVLKLVRMTLGR
;
A
#
# COMPACT_ATOMS: atom_id res chain seq x y z
N MET A 1 -17.66 5.42 -24.69
CA MET A 1 -16.70 4.82 -23.73
C MET A 1 -15.86 3.83 -24.51
N THR A 2 -14.60 4.15 -24.80
CA THR A 2 -13.67 3.28 -25.51
C THR A 2 -13.13 2.24 -24.52
N THR A 3 -13.58 0.99 -24.66
CA THR A 3 -13.04 -0.16 -23.91
C THR A 3 -11.58 -0.35 -24.33
N ARG A 4 -10.63 0.17 -23.54
CA ARG A 4 -9.20 -0.13 -23.75
C ARG A 4 -9.00 -1.64 -23.56
N ALA A 5 -8.26 -2.26 -24.46
CA ALA A 5 -7.86 -3.65 -24.32
C ALA A 5 -6.98 -3.80 -23.07
N VAL A 6 -7.34 -4.75 -22.20
CA VAL A 6 -6.57 -5.05 -20.97
C VAL A 6 -5.23 -5.67 -21.37
N GLU A 7 -4.13 -5.00 -21.03
CA GLU A 7 -2.80 -5.51 -21.32
C GLU A 7 -2.43 -6.57 -20.28
N ARG A 8 -2.29 -7.82 -20.71
CA ARG A 8 -1.99 -8.94 -19.80
C ARG A 8 -0.54 -8.84 -19.31
N SER A 9 -0.34 -8.22 -18.15
CA SER A 9 0.95 -8.19 -17.46
C SER A 9 1.44 -9.58 -17.05
N SER A 10 2.75 -9.84 -17.08
CA SER A 10 3.27 -11.07 -16.47
C SER A 10 2.92 -11.09 -14.98
N LEU A 11 2.54 -12.26 -14.44
CA LEU A 11 2.27 -12.44 -13.01
C LEU A 11 3.45 -11.95 -12.15
N ARG A 12 4.68 -12.12 -12.63
CA ARG A 12 5.89 -11.60 -11.97
C ARG A 12 5.89 -10.07 -11.85
N ALA A 13 5.50 -9.36 -12.91
CA ALA A 13 5.44 -7.91 -12.91
C ALA A 13 4.35 -7.39 -11.96
N PHE A 14 3.22 -8.10 -11.90
CA PHE A 14 2.14 -7.82 -10.95
C PHE A 14 2.60 -8.01 -9.50
N LEU A 15 3.28 -9.12 -9.20
CA LEU A 15 3.82 -9.38 -7.86
C LEU A 15 4.90 -8.37 -7.46
N LEU A 16 5.80 -8.00 -8.37
CA LEU A 16 6.80 -6.97 -8.12
C LEU A 16 6.16 -5.60 -7.85
N TYR A 17 5.06 -5.28 -8.53
CA TYR A 17 4.29 -4.07 -8.25
C TYR A 17 3.75 -4.08 -6.81
N PHE A 18 3.07 -5.15 -6.40
CA PHE A 18 2.53 -5.23 -5.03
C PHE A 18 3.61 -5.35 -3.96
N LEU A 19 4.74 -5.98 -4.25
CA LEU A 19 5.92 -5.99 -3.38
C LEU A 19 6.44 -4.57 -3.17
N ARG A 20 6.61 -3.81 -4.26
CA ARG A 20 7.03 -2.41 -4.21
C ARG A 20 6.01 -1.55 -3.46
N LEU A 21 4.72 -1.73 -3.73
CA LEU A 21 3.65 -1.00 -3.07
C LEU A 21 3.55 -1.36 -1.58
N GLY A 22 3.80 -2.61 -1.19
CA GLY A 22 3.89 -3.02 0.22
C GLY A 22 5.12 -2.45 0.93
N THR A 23 6.26 -2.33 0.24
CA THR A 23 7.49 -1.73 0.80
C THR A 23 7.44 -0.21 0.93
N LEU A 24 6.86 0.48 -0.05
CA LEU A 24 6.95 1.94 -0.22
C LEU A 24 5.59 2.63 -0.16
N GLY A 25 4.54 1.89 0.14
CA GLY A 25 3.19 2.42 0.19
C GLY A 25 3.00 3.35 1.39
N PHE A 26 2.73 4.63 1.12
CA PHE A 26 2.44 5.65 2.15
C PHE A 26 1.14 6.39 1.82
N GLY A 27 0.54 7.04 2.83
CA GLY A 27 -0.67 7.85 2.68
C GLY A 27 -1.98 7.19 3.13
N GLY A 28 -1.89 5.99 3.72
CA GLY A 28 -3.04 5.28 4.28
C GLY A 28 -3.86 4.49 3.23
N PRO A 29 -4.91 3.76 3.66
CA PRO A 29 -5.61 2.80 2.81
C PRO A 29 -6.28 3.42 1.59
N ILE A 30 -6.86 4.62 1.74
CA ILE A 30 -7.55 5.34 0.66
C ILE A 30 -6.54 5.82 -0.39
N ALA A 31 -5.40 6.37 0.04
CA ALA A 31 -4.36 6.80 -0.89
C ALA A 31 -3.76 5.62 -1.66
N LEU A 32 -3.58 4.48 -1.00
CA LEU A 32 -3.09 3.26 -1.65
C LEU A 32 -4.10 2.70 -2.66
N ALA A 33 -5.38 2.70 -2.34
CA ALA A 33 -6.42 2.36 -3.30
C ALA A 33 -6.39 3.32 -4.51
N GLY A 34 -6.28 4.64 -4.28
CA GLY A 34 -6.10 5.62 -5.33
C GLY A 34 -4.89 5.34 -6.24
N HIS A 35 -3.74 4.99 -5.66
CA HIS A 35 -2.55 4.58 -6.42
C HIS A 35 -2.81 3.31 -7.24
N MET A 36 -3.49 2.31 -6.68
CA MET A 36 -3.85 1.10 -7.41
C MET A 36 -4.75 1.42 -8.62
N GLN A 37 -5.74 2.31 -8.46
CA GLN A 37 -6.58 2.73 -9.59
C GLN A 37 -5.76 3.42 -10.67
N GLN A 38 -4.99 4.44 -10.29
CA GLN A 38 -4.22 5.24 -11.24
C GLN A 38 -3.18 4.40 -11.98
N ASP A 39 -2.45 3.52 -11.28
CA ASP A 39 -1.40 2.71 -11.88
C ASP A 39 -1.95 1.51 -12.64
N LEU A 40 -2.84 0.71 -12.02
CA LEU A 40 -3.27 -0.58 -12.57
C LEU A 40 -4.38 -0.43 -13.61
N VAL A 41 -5.23 0.60 -13.48
CA VAL A 41 -6.35 0.83 -14.42
C VAL A 41 -5.97 1.87 -15.47
N GLU A 42 -5.50 3.05 -15.05
CA GLU A 42 -5.37 4.20 -15.95
C GLU A 42 -4.05 4.19 -16.74
N GLN A 43 -2.92 4.00 -16.06
CA GLN A 43 -1.60 4.04 -16.68
C GLN A 43 -1.24 2.72 -17.39
N ARG A 44 -1.34 1.60 -16.67
CA ARG A 44 -0.88 0.29 -17.17
C ARG A 44 -1.96 -0.53 -17.85
N GLY A 45 -3.24 -0.27 -17.56
CA GLY A 45 -4.35 -1.04 -18.12
C GLY A 45 -4.29 -2.54 -17.81
N TRP A 46 -3.69 -2.93 -16.68
CA TRP A 46 -3.55 -4.32 -16.24
C TRP A 46 -4.85 -4.87 -15.63
N ILE A 47 -5.72 -3.99 -15.15
CA ILE A 47 -7.01 -4.30 -14.53
C ILE A 47 -8.08 -3.43 -15.18
N ASN A 48 -9.26 -4.00 -15.44
CA ASN A 48 -10.39 -3.24 -15.94
C ASN A 48 -10.98 -2.34 -14.84
N ALA A 49 -11.47 -1.16 -15.20
CA ALA A 49 -12.14 -0.25 -14.28
C ALA A 49 -13.32 -0.90 -13.54
N GLN A 50 -14.04 -1.84 -14.19
CA GLN A 50 -15.14 -2.56 -13.56
C GLN A 50 -14.65 -3.54 -12.49
N GLU A 51 -13.63 -4.35 -12.80
CA GLU A 51 -13.01 -5.29 -11.85
C GLU A 51 -12.43 -4.56 -10.64
N TYR A 52 -11.80 -3.40 -10.86
CA TYR A 52 -11.30 -2.56 -9.78
C TYR A 52 -12.42 -2.04 -8.88
N LYS A 53 -13.52 -1.55 -9.46
CA LYS A 53 -14.68 -1.05 -8.69
C LYS A 53 -15.35 -2.14 -7.87
N GLU A 54 -15.51 -3.33 -8.43
CA GLU A 54 -16.06 -4.49 -7.72
C GLU A 54 -15.15 -4.89 -6.55
N GLY A 55 -13.84 -4.94 -6.78
CA GLY A 55 -12.86 -5.20 -5.73
C GLY A 55 -12.87 -4.14 -4.62
N LEU A 56 -13.00 -2.86 -4.99
CA LEU A 56 -13.07 -1.76 -4.03
C LEU A 56 -14.35 -1.84 -3.19
N ALA A 57 -15.49 -2.10 -3.82
CA ALA A 57 -16.75 -2.29 -3.12
C ALA A 57 -16.67 -3.49 -2.16
N PHE A 58 -16.11 -4.62 -2.62
CA PHE A 58 -15.90 -5.79 -1.77
C PHE A 58 -14.99 -5.48 -0.58
N ALA A 59 -13.86 -4.80 -0.80
CA ALA A 59 -12.93 -4.42 0.25
C ALA A 59 -13.54 -3.43 1.27
N GLN A 60 -14.49 -2.60 0.86
CA GLN A 60 -15.21 -1.70 1.77
C GLN A 60 -16.27 -2.41 2.62
N LEU A 61 -16.85 -3.49 2.11
CA LEU A 61 -17.83 -4.30 2.84
C LEU A 61 -17.18 -5.26 3.84
N ALA A 62 -16.00 -5.79 3.50
CA ALA A 62 -15.31 -6.75 4.35
C ALA A 62 -14.64 -6.05 5.55
N PRO A 63 -14.75 -6.59 6.77
CA PRO A 63 -14.03 -6.04 7.92
C PRO A 63 -12.52 -6.24 7.72
N GLY A 64 -11.75 -5.17 7.69
CA GLY A 64 -10.30 -5.26 7.59
C GLY A 64 -9.60 -4.08 6.91
N PRO A 65 -8.30 -4.23 6.63
CA PRO A 65 -7.50 -3.20 5.96
C PRO A 65 -7.83 -3.14 4.47
N LEU A 66 -8.57 -2.09 4.08
CA LEU A 66 -9.07 -1.86 2.73
C LEU A 66 -8.03 -2.09 1.62
N ALA A 67 -6.83 -1.52 1.75
CA ALA A 67 -5.79 -1.64 0.73
C ALA A 67 -5.30 -3.09 0.55
N ALA A 68 -5.15 -3.86 1.64
CA ALA A 68 -4.71 -5.25 1.55
C ALA A 68 -5.82 -6.13 0.97
N GLN A 69 -7.08 -5.93 1.39
CA GLN A 69 -8.22 -6.66 0.85
C GLN A 69 -8.41 -6.40 -0.65
N LEU A 70 -8.27 -5.14 -1.07
CA LEU A 70 -8.30 -4.76 -2.48
C LEU A 70 -7.15 -5.41 -3.25
N ALA A 71 -5.91 -5.36 -2.73
CA ALA A 71 -4.77 -6.02 -3.36
C ALA A 71 -5.01 -7.53 -3.55
N ILE A 72 -5.51 -8.22 -2.52
CA ILE A 72 -5.83 -9.66 -2.56
C ILE A 72 -6.90 -9.94 -3.60
N TYR A 73 -7.96 -9.13 -3.67
CA TYR A 73 -9.01 -9.26 -4.68
C TYR A 73 -8.46 -9.07 -6.10
N LEU A 74 -7.62 -8.05 -6.33
CA LEU A 74 -6.97 -7.83 -7.61
C LEU A 74 -6.03 -8.98 -8.00
N GLY A 75 -5.37 -9.60 -7.00
CA GLY A 75 -4.64 -10.85 -7.17
C GLY A 75 -5.55 -12.02 -7.59
N TRP A 76 -6.76 -12.10 -7.01
CA TRP A 76 -7.74 -13.11 -7.38
C TRP A 76 -8.21 -12.95 -8.83
N VAL A 77 -8.50 -11.73 -9.28
CA VAL A 77 -8.85 -11.46 -10.69
C VAL A 77 -7.72 -11.91 -11.63
N ARG A 78 -6.46 -11.72 -11.24
CA ARG A 78 -5.30 -12.02 -12.10
C ARG A 78 -4.93 -13.51 -12.15
N GLY A 79 -5.09 -14.24 -11.04
CA GLY A 79 -4.56 -15.59 -10.89
C GLY A 79 -5.35 -16.49 -9.94
N GLN A 80 -6.63 -16.18 -9.72
CA GLN A 80 -7.52 -16.86 -8.78
C GLN A 80 -6.87 -17.01 -7.40
N VAL A 81 -7.06 -18.14 -6.73
CA VAL A 81 -6.56 -18.37 -5.37
C VAL A 81 -5.04 -18.18 -5.29
N LEU A 82 -4.28 -18.70 -6.28
CA LEU A 82 -2.82 -18.54 -6.30
C LEU A 82 -2.40 -17.07 -6.44
N GLY A 83 -3.07 -16.32 -7.31
CA GLY A 83 -2.82 -14.89 -7.48
C GLY A 83 -3.15 -14.09 -6.21
N ALA A 84 -4.28 -14.39 -5.58
CA ALA A 84 -4.70 -13.79 -4.31
C ALA A 84 -3.67 -14.02 -3.20
N THR A 85 -3.22 -15.27 -3.02
CA THR A 85 -2.24 -15.62 -1.99
C THR A 85 -0.89 -14.96 -2.25
N LEU A 86 -0.37 -15.04 -3.48
CA LEU A 86 0.94 -14.47 -3.81
C LEU A 86 0.95 -12.94 -3.70
N VAL A 87 -0.10 -12.27 -4.14
CA VAL A 87 -0.22 -10.81 -4.01
C VAL A 87 -0.39 -10.41 -2.55
N GLY A 88 -1.20 -11.12 -1.77
CA GLY A 88 -1.33 -10.89 -0.34
C GLY A 88 0.01 -11.01 0.39
N ILE A 89 0.78 -12.05 0.10
CA ILE A 89 2.13 -12.23 0.66
C ILE A 89 3.04 -11.09 0.20
N ALA A 90 3.09 -10.77 -1.10
CA ALA A 90 3.95 -9.71 -1.62
C ALA A 90 3.63 -8.35 -0.99
N PHE A 91 2.35 -8.05 -0.75
CA PHE A 91 1.91 -6.80 -0.15
C PHE A 91 2.22 -6.71 1.36
N VAL A 92 2.03 -7.80 2.11
CA VAL A 92 2.14 -7.80 3.59
C VAL A 92 3.54 -8.15 4.09
N ALA A 93 4.23 -9.08 3.43
CA ALA A 93 5.51 -9.61 3.87
C ALA A 93 6.59 -8.54 4.11
N PRO A 94 6.73 -7.49 3.28
CA PRO A 94 7.75 -6.46 3.53
C PRO A 94 7.57 -5.76 4.86
N SER A 95 6.35 -5.30 5.16
CA SER A 95 6.03 -4.62 6.42
C SER A 95 6.18 -5.55 7.61
N PHE A 96 5.76 -6.80 7.47
CA PHE A 96 5.96 -7.83 8.49
C PHE A 96 7.45 -8.06 8.80
N LEU A 97 8.28 -8.22 7.77
CA LEU A 97 9.72 -8.40 7.92
C LEU A 97 10.40 -7.16 8.52
N MET A 98 10.00 -5.95 8.10
CA MET A 98 10.51 -4.71 8.69
C MET A 98 10.25 -4.65 10.19
N VAL A 99 9.03 -4.99 10.63
CA VAL A 99 8.69 -5.00 12.07
C VAL A 99 9.52 -6.04 12.82
N LEU A 100 9.68 -7.25 12.28
CA LEU A 100 10.50 -8.29 12.93
C LEU A 100 11.97 -7.86 13.08
N VAL A 101 12.55 -7.33 12.00
CA VAL A 101 13.95 -6.86 12.00
C VAL A 101 14.15 -5.70 12.97
N LEU A 102 13.24 -4.72 12.97
CA LEU A 102 13.31 -3.58 13.88
C LEU A 102 13.08 -4.01 15.34
N SER A 103 12.18 -4.96 15.58
CA SER A 103 11.92 -5.51 16.91
C SER A 103 13.14 -6.23 17.46
N GLU A 104 13.80 -7.07 16.67
CA GLU A 104 15.02 -7.76 17.08
C GLU A 104 16.16 -6.77 17.35
N LEU A 105 16.31 -5.76 16.48
CA LEU A 105 17.31 -4.71 16.66
C LEU A 105 17.05 -3.91 17.95
N TYR A 106 15.78 -3.62 18.25
CA TYR A 106 15.40 -2.93 19.48
C TYR A 106 15.73 -3.75 20.73
N VAL A 107 15.42 -5.05 20.74
CA VAL A 107 15.72 -5.92 21.90
C VAL A 107 17.23 -6.02 22.13
N ARG A 108 18.04 -6.12 21.07
CA ARG A 108 19.50 -6.24 21.18
C ARG A 108 20.22 -4.93 21.53
N PHE A 109 19.76 -3.81 21.01
CA PHE A 109 20.51 -2.54 21.03
C PHE A 109 19.76 -1.37 21.70
N GLY A 110 18.53 -1.57 22.19
CA GLY A 110 17.67 -0.54 22.76
C GLY A 110 18.22 0.14 24.03
N GLY A 111 19.16 -0.49 24.72
CA GLY A 111 19.82 0.08 25.91
C GLY A 111 20.90 1.13 25.59
N LEU A 112 21.29 1.30 24.32
CA LEU A 112 22.36 2.21 23.95
C LEU A 112 21.85 3.67 23.84
N PRO A 113 22.57 4.67 24.37
CA PRO A 113 22.14 6.08 24.34
C PRO A 113 21.87 6.62 22.92
N TRP A 114 22.66 6.20 21.92
CA TRP A 114 22.46 6.60 20.54
C TRP A 114 21.16 6.03 19.94
N MET A 115 20.73 4.85 20.39
CA MET A 115 19.51 4.20 19.93
C MET A 115 18.28 4.96 20.47
N GLN A 116 18.32 5.40 21.73
CA GLN A 116 17.29 6.27 22.30
C GLN A 116 17.20 7.61 21.56
N GLY A 117 18.35 8.22 21.24
CA GLY A 117 18.41 9.44 20.43
C GLY A 117 17.82 9.25 19.03
N LEU A 118 18.08 8.11 18.39
CA LEU A 118 17.50 7.74 17.09
C LEU A 118 15.96 7.68 17.17
N PHE A 119 15.39 6.99 18.16
CA PHE A 119 13.93 6.91 18.32
C PHE A 119 13.30 8.27 18.58
N TYR A 120 13.93 9.12 19.40
CA TYR A 120 13.49 10.50 19.59
C TYR A 120 13.51 11.30 18.27
N GLY A 121 14.56 11.15 17.47
CA GLY A 121 14.68 11.78 16.16
C GLY A 121 13.60 11.31 15.18
N ILE A 122 13.32 9.99 15.14
CA ILE A 122 12.22 9.42 14.34
C ILE A 122 10.88 10.01 14.78
N GLY A 123 10.61 10.07 16.09
CA GLY A 123 9.40 10.68 16.63
C GLY A 123 9.23 12.13 16.19
N ALA A 124 10.28 12.94 16.30
CA ALA A 124 10.26 14.33 15.84
C ALA A 124 10.02 14.46 14.33
N ALA A 125 10.63 13.60 13.52
CA ALA A 125 10.42 13.57 12.07
C ALA A 125 8.97 13.20 11.71
N VAL A 126 8.37 12.22 12.40
CA VAL A 126 6.97 11.83 12.22
C VAL A 126 6.04 13.00 12.54
N ILE A 127 6.26 13.70 13.66
CA ILE A 127 5.49 14.89 14.03
C ILE A 127 5.58 15.96 12.93
N ALA A 128 6.78 16.23 12.40
CA ALA A 128 6.99 17.19 11.33
C ALA A 128 6.24 16.80 10.03
N ILE A 129 6.26 15.52 9.66
CA ILE A 129 5.52 15.01 8.49
C ILE A 129 4.02 15.16 8.68
N ILE A 130 3.48 14.79 9.84
CA ILE A 130 2.06 14.92 10.15
C ILE A 130 1.64 16.40 10.10
N ALA A 131 2.40 17.29 10.74
CA ALA A 131 2.14 18.72 10.73
C ALA A 131 2.12 19.28 9.29
N ARG A 132 3.09 18.89 8.45
CA ARG A 132 3.14 19.28 7.04
C ARG A 132 1.93 18.76 6.26
N SER A 133 1.52 17.52 6.50
CA SER A 133 0.34 16.91 5.88
C SER A 133 -0.96 17.62 6.27
N VAL A 134 -1.10 18.00 7.55
CA VAL A 134 -2.25 18.80 8.02
C VAL A 134 -2.26 20.18 7.37
N LEU A 135 -1.12 20.88 7.34
CA LEU A 135 -1.02 22.19 6.68
C LEU A 135 -1.37 22.12 5.19
N LYS A 136 -0.92 21.06 4.50
CA LYS A 136 -1.27 20.80 3.11
C LYS A 136 -2.78 20.59 2.95
N LEU A 137 -3.39 19.77 3.79
CA LEU A 137 -4.81 19.47 3.74
C LEU A 137 -5.66 20.72 4.04
N VAL A 138 -5.32 21.49 5.07
CA VAL A 138 -6.01 22.74 5.43
C VAL A 138 -5.96 23.74 4.28
N ARG A 139 -4.81 23.90 3.62
CA ARG A 139 -4.69 24.77 2.44
C ARG A 139 -5.55 24.29 1.27
N MET A 140 -5.62 22.99 1.03
CA MET A 140 -6.48 22.43 -0.01
C MET A 140 -7.98 22.65 0.28
N THR A 141 -8.39 22.60 1.55
CA THR A 141 -9.81 22.76 1.92
C THR A 141 -10.25 24.22 2.03
N LEU A 142 -9.40 25.12 2.57
CA LEU A 142 -9.74 26.53 2.78
C LEU A 142 -9.35 27.45 1.61
N GLY A 143 -8.56 26.97 0.65
CA GLY A 143 -7.93 27.77 -0.40
C GLY A 143 -8.70 27.93 -1.72
N ARG A 144 -9.91 27.37 -1.88
CA ARG A 144 -10.49 26.93 -3.18
C ARG A 144 -9.84 25.66 -3.71
#